data_AF-A0A815GTL2-F1
#
_entry.id   AF-A0A815GTL2-F1
#
_cell.length_a   1.000
_cell.length_b   1.000
_cell.length_c   1.000
_cell.angle_alpha   90.00
_cell.angle_beta   90.00
_cell.angle_gamma   90.00
#
_symmetry.space_group_name_H-M   'P 1'
#
loop_
_entity.id
_entity.type
_entity.pdbx_description
1 polymer ?
#
loop_
_entity_poly.entity_id
_entity_poly.type
_entity_poly.pdbx_seq_one_letter_code
_entity_poly.pdbx_strand_id
1 'polypeptide(L)'
;MVDFSKRSFWNFTLKDILSIISSVAIPIALAIYTAIGSQQQKQQAEKKQKFVTNPISLKLLADICEPLGLQGRNRNRNYTSETLLNRFVDILKPESEQTRQLRKITNISLLYSIFTSWKLNKLSIDSNDTEILQLSENLVQLSDIGINLLKLLDKNRERKIISARWYYYQFYMLKRLEYEVSEIRLAGVRVVRDLLEEFDPCAFDLFNLSLILFFPLLIIFVQRVNFIRRRLLLPCLLFCFHSCAR
;
A
#
# COMPACT_ATOMS: atom_id res chain seq x y z
N MET A 1 44.47 33.13 58.23
CA MET A 1 44.80 34.19 57.24
C MET A 1 46.00 33.71 56.45
N VAL A 2 45.80 33.31 55.19
CA VAL A 2 46.91 32.94 54.29
C VAL A 2 47.21 34.16 53.44
N ASP A 3 48.42 34.68 53.59
CA ASP A 3 48.91 35.89 52.92
C ASP A 3 49.22 35.57 51.45
N PHE A 4 48.45 36.17 50.53
CA PHE A 4 48.55 36.02 49.07
C PHE A 4 49.53 37.04 48.45
N SER A 5 50.52 37.50 49.20
CA SER A 5 51.47 38.49 48.70
C SER A 5 52.45 37.89 47.67
N LYS A 6 52.33 38.39 46.43
CA LYS A 6 53.37 38.45 45.38
C LYS A 6 53.96 37.13 44.86
N ARG A 7 53.13 36.18 44.41
CA ARG A 7 53.59 35.26 43.34
C ARG A 7 53.46 36.00 42.01
N SER A 8 54.59 36.25 41.33
CA SER A 8 54.59 36.81 39.99
C SER A 8 53.88 35.85 39.05
N PHE A 9 52.93 36.39 38.28
CA PHE A 9 52.11 35.68 37.30
C PHE A 9 52.93 34.87 36.26
N TRP A 10 54.23 35.15 36.16
CA TRP A 10 55.15 34.59 35.18
C TRP A 10 55.83 33.28 35.58
N ASN A 11 55.63 32.77 36.80
CA ASN A 11 56.24 31.52 37.28
C ASN A 11 55.30 30.30 37.24
N PHE A 12 54.44 30.21 36.23
CA PHE A 12 53.69 28.97 35.98
C PHE A 12 54.59 27.97 35.27
N THR A 13 54.85 26.83 35.89
CA THR A 13 55.52 25.73 35.19
C THR A 13 54.56 25.12 34.17
N LEU A 14 55.10 24.52 33.11
CA LEU A 14 54.28 23.83 32.10
C LEU A 14 53.38 22.73 32.72
N LYS A 15 53.80 22.14 33.84
CA LYS A 15 53.00 21.21 34.65
C LYS A 15 51.78 21.89 35.30
N ASP A 16 51.93 23.09 35.83
CA ASP A 16 50.83 23.83 36.46
C ASP A 16 49.78 24.26 35.42
N ILE A 17 50.23 24.66 34.22
CA ILE A 17 49.35 24.99 33.09
C ILE A 17 48.59 23.75 32.61
N LEU A 18 49.27 22.61 32.44
CA LEU A 18 48.62 21.34 32.07
C LEU A 18 47.63 20.86 33.15
N SER A 19 47.97 21.02 34.43
CA SER A 19 47.08 20.69 35.54
C SER A 19 45.80 21.51 35.49
N ILE A 20 45.91 22.83 35.30
CA ILE A 20 44.75 23.74 35.20
C ILE A 20 43.92 23.44 33.95
N ILE A 21 44.56 23.19 32.81
CA ILE A 21 43.84 22.82 31.58
C ILE A 21 43.11 21.49 31.78
N SER A 22 43.73 20.49 32.40
CA SER A 22 43.09 19.18 32.63
C SER A 22 41.92 19.27 33.61
N SER A 23 42.03 20.08 34.67
CA SER A 23 40.99 20.22 35.69
C SER A 23 39.76 20.98 35.19
N VAL A 24 39.91 21.83 34.16
CA VAL A 24 38.81 22.62 33.57
C VAL A 24 38.28 21.97 32.29
N ALA A 25 39.13 21.44 31.42
CA ALA A 25 38.70 20.91 30.12
C ALA A 25 37.95 19.57 30.23
N ILE A 26 38.36 18.68 31.14
CA ILE A 26 37.74 17.35 31.28
C ILE A 26 36.27 17.47 31.75
N PRO A 27 35.92 18.25 32.79
CA PRO A 27 34.53 18.41 33.20
C PRO A 27 33.65 19.05 32.12
N ILE A 28 34.18 20.05 31.40
CA ILE A 28 33.45 20.72 30.31
C ILE A 28 33.17 19.74 29.16
N ALA A 29 34.17 18.96 28.75
CA ALA A 29 34.01 17.95 27.71
C ALA A 29 32.97 16.87 28.13
N LEU A 30 33.02 16.42 29.38
CA LEU A 30 32.05 15.45 29.91
C LEU A 30 30.63 16.04 30.00
N ALA A 31 30.49 17.31 30.39
CA ALA A 31 29.20 18.00 30.41
C ALA A 31 28.61 18.17 29.00
N ILE A 32 29.44 18.52 28.01
CA ILE A 32 29.01 18.61 26.60
C ILE A 32 28.59 17.23 26.08
N TYR A 33 29.38 16.18 26.35
CA TYR A 33 29.06 14.83 25.90
C TYR A 33 27.75 14.31 26.49
N THR A 34 27.53 14.51 27.79
CA THR A 34 26.28 14.12 28.47
C THR A 34 25.09 14.95 28.00
N ALA A 35 25.26 16.24 27.73
CA ALA A 35 24.22 17.09 27.15
C ALA A 35 23.80 16.62 25.76
N ILE A 36 24.76 16.32 24.87
CA ILE A 36 24.49 15.79 23.52
C ILE A 36 23.77 14.43 23.61
N GLY A 37 24.25 13.53 24.47
CA GLY A 37 23.59 12.24 24.70
C GLY A 37 22.14 12.39 25.20
N SER A 38 21.90 13.31 26.14
CA SER A 38 20.56 13.58 26.67
C SER A 38 19.61 14.19 25.62
N GLN A 39 20.11 15.05 24.72
CA GLN A 39 19.32 15.62 23.64
C GLN A 39 18.95 14.55 22.60
N GLN A 40 19.88 13.67 22.24
CA GLN A 40 19.59 12.54 21.36
C GLN A 40 18.53 11.61 21.96
N GLN A 41 18.61 11.33 23.25
CA GLN A 41 17.60 10.52 23.95
C GLN A 41 16.23 11.19 23.96
N LYS A 42 16.15 12.51 24.22
CA LYS A 42 14.89 13.26 24.14
C LYS A 42 14.30 13.25 22.73
N GLN A 43 15.11 13.48 21.71
CA GLN A 43 14.66 13.41 20.31
C GLN A 43 14.18 12.00 19.93
N GLN A 44 14.85 10.96 20.42
CA GLN A 44 14.40 9.58 20.23
C GLN A 44 13.09 9.28 20.98
N ALA A 45 12.92 9.78 22.20
CA ALA A 45 11.69 9.62 22.98
C ALA A 45 10.51 10.37 22.35
N GLU A 46 10.72 11.60 21.86
CA GLU A 46 9.72 12.37 21.12
C GLU A 46 9.36 11.70 19.79
N LYS A 47 10.34 11.17 19.05
CA LYS A 47 10.07 10.35 17.85
C LYS A 47 9.27 9.09 18.17
N LYS A 48 9.61 8.40 19.27
CA LYS A 48 8.86 7.23 19.75
C LYS A 48 7.44 7.61 20.18
N GLN A 49 7.25 8.74 20.87
CA GLN A 49 5.92 9.23 21.27
C GLN A 49 5.06 9.65 20.06
N LYS A 50 5.65 10.30 19.05
CA LYS A 50 4.95 10.63 17.79
C LYS A 50 4.53 9.39 17.00
N PHE A 51 5.26 8.28 17.11
CA PHE A 51 4.89 7.01 16.49
C PHE A 51 3.68 6.33 17.15
N VAL A 52 3.30 6.73 18.37
CA VAL A 52 2.22 6.11 19.17
C VAL A 52 0.87 6.80 18.95
N THR A 53 0.67 7.55 17.86
CA THR A 53 -0.53 8.38 17.71
C THR A 53 -1.85 7.61 17.54
N ASN A 54 -1.85 6.31 17.22
CA ASN A 54 -3.04 5.48 17.38
C ASN A 54 -2.75 3.95 17.44
N PRO A 55 -2.49 3.38 18.63
CA PRO A 55 -2.17 1.95 18.76
C PRO A 55 -3.35 1.04 18.38
N ILE A 56 -4.58 1.52 18.52
CA ILE A 56 -5.79 0.76 18.15
C ILE A 56 -5.85 0.59 16.64
N SER A 57 -5.58 1.66 15.91
CA SER A 57 -5.60 1.64 14.45
C SER A 57 -4.49 0.81 13.83
N LEU A 58 -3.27 0.89 14.39
CA LEU A 58 -2.15 0.04 13.99
C LEU A 58 -2.44 -1.43 14.29
N LYS A 59 -3.04 -1.72 15.45
CA LYS A 59 -3.46 -3.07 15.79
C LYS A 59 -4.50 -3.60 14.80
N LEU A 60 -5.51 -2.80 14.45
CA LEU A 60 -6.51 -3.17 13.45
C LEU A 60 -5.86 -3.48 12.11
N LEU A 61 -4.90 -2.68 11.67
CA LEU A 61 -4.16 -2.95 10.44
C LEU A 61 -3.35 -4.25 10.55
N ALA A 62 -2.64 -4.47 11.67
CA ALA A 62 -1.86 -5.67 11.91
C ALA A 62 -2.74 -6.93 11.95
N ASP A 63 -3.94 -6.84 12.50
CA ASP A 63 -4.90 -7.93 12.56
C ASP A 63 -5.50 -8.25 11.17
N ILE A 64 -5.37 -7.39 10.16
CA ILE A 64 -5.90 -7.61 8.80
C ILE A 64 -4.77 -7.87 7.79
N CYS A 65 -3.52 -7.78 8.22
CA CYS A 65 -2.33 -8.03 7.41
C CYS A 65 -1.67 -9.36 7.83
N GLU A 66 -1.04 -10.02 6.87
CA GLU A 66 -0.23 -11.21 7.11
C GLU A 66 1.14 -11.04 6.43
N PRO A 67 2.21 -11.67 6.94
CA PRO A 67 3.46 -11.73 6.20
C PRO A 67 3.31 -12.65 4.98
N LEU A 68 3.98 -12.34 3.86
CA LEU A 68 4.07 -13.23 2.68
C LEU A 68 4.90 -14.51 2.92
N GLY A 69 5.46 -14.66 4.13
CA GLY A 69 6.35 -15.76 4.49
C GLY A 69 7.72 -15.67 3.81
N LEU A 70 8.43 -16.81 3.79
CA LEU A 70 9.80 -16.90 3.26
C LEU A 70 9.88 -16.49 1.79
N GLN A 71 8.85 -16.78 0.98
CA GLN A 71 8.85 -16.46 -0.45
C GLN A 71 8.85 -14.96 -0.72
N GLY A 72 8.16 -14.16 0.11
CA GLY A 72 8.17 -12.71 0.01
C GLY A 72 9.50 -12.11 0.44
N ARG A 73 10.04 -12.57 1.58
CA ARG A 73 11.28 -12.03 2.19
C ARG A 73 12.54 -12.39 1.41
N ASN A 74 12.62 -13.60 0.86
CA ASN A 74 13.84 -14.11 0.22
C ASN A 74 14.09 -13.49 -1.18
N ARG A 75 13.05 -12.95 -1.83
CA ARG A 75 13.17 -12.29 -3.14
C ARG A 75 14.05 -11.05 -3.10
N ASN A 76 14.03 -10.33 -1.98
CA ASN A 76 14.75 -9.07 -1.85
C ASN A 76 16.21 -9.26 -1.44
N ARG A 77 16.61 -10.43 -0.92
CA ARG A 77 17.97 -10.71 -0.37
C ARG A 77 18.50 -9.63 0.62
N ASN A 78 17.61 -8.79 1.15
CA ASN A 78 17.94 -7.67 2.03
C ASN A 78 18.06 -8.07 3.51
N TYR A 79 17.78 -9.34 3.82
CA TYR A 79 17.85 -9.88 5.18
C TYR A 79 19.19 -10.57 5.39
N THR A 80 20.04 -9.98 6.21
CA THR A 80 21.26 -10.56 6.76
C THR A 80 21.06 -10.86 8.25
N SER A 81 22.04 -11.50 8.89
CA SER A 81 22.03 -11.69 10.35
C SER A 81 22.06 -10.38 11.15
N GLU A 82 22.38 -9.26 10.50
CA GLU A 82 22.46 -7.93 11.11
C GLU A 82 21.19 -7.09 10.87
N THR A 83 20.28 -7.55 10.02
CA THR A 83 19.05 -6.81 9.72
C THR A 83 18.17 -6.73 10.97
N LEU A 84 17.81 -5.52 11.37
CA LEU A 84 16.92 -5.28 12.50
C LEU A 84 15.51 -5.81 12.20
N LEU A 85 14.99 -6.66 13.10
CA LEU A 85 13.64 -7.23 13.05
C LEU A 85 12.65 -6.38 13.84
N ASN A 86 12.54 -5.11 13.49
CA ASN A 86 11.69 -4.12 14.15
C ASN A 86 10.72 -3.43 13.18
N ARG A 87 10.47 -4.02 12.01
CA ARG A 87 9.53 -3.49 11.01
C ARG A 87 8.11 -3.95 11.29
N PHE A 88 7.14 -3.29 10.68
CA PHE A 88 5.73 -3.68 10.79
C PHE A 88 5.50 -5.13 10.32
N VAL A 89 6.19 -5.60 9.28
CA VAL A 89 6.10 -6.99 8.82
C VAL A 89 6.51 -8.03 9.86
N ASP A 90 7.36 -7.67 10.83
CA ASP A 90 7.89 -8.59 11.84
C ASP A 90 6.93 -8.81 13.01
N ILE A 91 5.98 -7.89 13.23
CA ILE A 91 4.93 -8.06 14.25
C ILE A 91 3.71 -8.81 13.71
N LEU A 92 3.60 -8.98 12.39
CA LEU A 92 2.45 -9.64 11.76
C LEU A 92 2.45 -11.14 12.05
N LYS A 93 1.26 -11.67 12.30
CA LYS A 93 1.05 -13.10 12.49
C LYS A 93 0.60 -13.73 11.17
N PRO A 94 1.10 -14.93 10.81
CA PRO A 94 0.50 -15.70 9.73
C PRO A 94 -0.93 -16.10 10.13
N GLU A 95 -1.79 -16.29 9.12
CA GLU A 95 -3.17 -16.78 9.31
C GLU A 95 -3.95 -15.98 10.35
N SER A 96 -4.18 -14.69 10.09
CA SER A 96 -4.85 -13.81 11.03
C SER A 96 -6.18 -14.42 11.53
N GLU A 97 -6.26 -14.63 12.84
CA GLU A 97 -7.44 -15.16 13.50
C GLU A 97 -8.66 -14.28 13.25
N GLN A 98 -8.47 -12.96 13.26
CA GLN A 98 -9.53 -12.00 12.98
C GLN A 98 -10.04 -12.18 11.56
N THR A 99 -9.16 -12.31 10.57
CA THR A 99 -9.57 -12.59 9.18
C THR A 99 -10.34 -13.91 9.09
N ARG A 100 -9.89 -14.95 9.79
CA ARG A 100 -10.59 -16.25 9.85
C ARG A 100 -11.98 -16.15 10.46
N GLN A 101 -12.13 -15.35 11.52
CA GLN A 101 -13.43 -15.11 12.17
C GLN A 101 -14.37 -14.31 11.26
N LEU A 102 -13.87 -13.29 10.58
CA LEU A 102 -14.66 -12.47 9.66
C LEU A 102 -15.26 -13.27 8.51
N ARG A 103 -14.52 -14.24 7.97
CA ARG A 103 -15.03 -15.17 6.93
C ARG A 103 -16.21 -16.02 7.39
N LYS A 104 -16.39 -16.22 8.70
CA LYS A 104 -17.51 -16.97 9.28
C LYS A 104 -18.74 -16.11 9.56
N ILE A 105 -18.63 -14.79 9.46
CA ILE A 105 -19.74 -13.88 9.74
C ILE A 105 -20.69 -13.88 8.55
N THR A 106 -21.93 -14.28 8.79
CA THR A 106 -23.02 -14.23 7.81
C THR A 106 -23.88 -12.97 7.93
N ASN A 107 -23.76 -12.24 9.05
CA ASN A 107 -24.55 -11.04 9.31
C ASN A 107 -24.02 -9.83 8.51
N ILE A 108 -24.79 -9.43 7.49
CA ILE A 108 -24.48 -8.30 6.59
C ILE A 108 -24.31 -6.98 7.36
N SER A 109 -25.16 -6.71 8.36
CA SER A 109 -25.09 -5.47 9.15
C SER A 109 -23.80 -5.40 9.98
N LEU A 110 -23.37 -6.54 10.54
CA LEU A 110 -22.10 -6.64 11.26
C LEU A 110 -20.91 -6.45 10.30
N LEU A 111 -20.92 -7.06 9.12
CA LEU A 111 -19.87 -6.84 8.12
C LEU A 111 -19.82 -5.38 7.66
N TYR A 112 -20.99 -4.74 7.52
CA TYR A 112 -21.07 -3.33 7.14
C TYR A 112 -20.43 -2.42 8.18
N SER A 113 -20.69 -2.65 9.48
CA SER A 113 -20.08 -1.86 10.55
C SER A 113 -18.57 -2.09 10.64
N ILE A 114 -18.11 -3.32 10.38
CA ILE A 114 -16.69 -3.67 10.33
C ILE A 114 -15.99 -2.97 9.16
N PHE A 115 -16.51 -3.04 7.93
CA PHE A 115 -15.91 -2.32 6.81
C PHE A 115 -16.00 -0.79 6.98
N THR A 116 -17.04 -0.30 7.65
CA THR A 116 -17.11 1.13 8.01
C THR A 116 -16.00 1.49 8.98
N SER A 117 -15.72 0.66 10.00
CA SER A 117 -14.62 0.91 10.92
C SER A 117 -13.26 0.86 10.23
N TRP A 118 -13.06 -0.05 9.27
CA TRP A 118 -11.85 -0.11 8.45
C TRP A 118 -11.67 1.14 7.57
N LYS A 119 -12.76 1.63 6.98
CA LYS A 119 -12.77 2.88 6.19
C LYS A 119 -12.45 4.10 7.04
N LEU A 120 -12.98 4.15 8.27
CA LEU A 120 -12.71 5.21 9.24
C LEU A 120 -11.33 5.06 9.88
N ASN A 121 -10.71 3.88 9.79
CA ASN A 121 -9.33 3.62 10.19
C ASN A 121 -8.32 4.20 9.20
N LYS A 122 -8.59 5.41 8.70
CA LYS A 122 -7.60 6.19 7.98
C LYS A 122 -6.57 6.62 9.01
N LEU A 123 -5.39 6.03 8.90
CA LEU A 123 -4.26 6.37 9.72
C LEU A 123 -3.93 7.84 9.46
N SER A 124 -4.28 8.72 10.40
CA SER A 124 -3.65 10.04 10.55
C SER A 124 -2.27 9.86 11.17
N ILE A 125 -1.54 8.83 10.73
CA ILE A 125 -0.23 8.53 11.26
C ILE A 125 0.72 9.45 10.51
N ASP A 126 1.43 10.26 11.29
CA ASP A 126 2.61 11.01 10.89
C ASP A 126 3.81 10.05 10.72
N SER A 127 3.57 8.87 10.10
CA SER A 127 4.59 7.83 9.97
C SER A 127 5.38 8.15 8.73
N ASN A 128 6.67 8.38 8.93
CA ASN A 128 7.66 8.31 7.85
C ASN A 128 7.75 6.90 7.24
N ASP A 129 6.98 5.93 7.75
CA ASP A 129 6.87 4.58 7.19
C ASP A 129 5.82 4.57 6.06
N THR A 130 6.33 4.63 4.83
CA THR A 130 5.54 4.62 3.61
C THR A 130 4.75 3.33 3.43
N GLU A 131 5.20 2.20 3.99
CA GLU A 131 4.51 0.90 3.88
C GLU A 131 3.20 0.93 4.67
N ILE A 132 3.24 1.45 5.91
CA ILE A 132 2.06 1.56 6.77
C ILE A 132 1.03 2.52 6.16
N LEU A 133 1.48 3.65 5.61
CA LEU A 133 0.61 4.60 4.92
C LEU A 133 -0.10 3.95 3.73
N GLN A 134 0.66 3.27 2.86
CA GLN A 134 0.09 2.59 1.70
C GLN A 134 -0.88 1.46 2.11
N LEU A 135 -0.55 0.69 3.14
CA LEU A 135 -1.46 -0.33 3.67
C LEU A 135 -2.77 0.27 4.23
N SER A 136 -2.70 1.42 4.90
CA SER A 136 -3.90 2.12 5.37
C SER A 136 -4.78 2.58 4.21
N GLU A 137 -4.19 3.14 3.16
CA GLU A 137 -4.93 3.54 1.95
C GLU A 137 -5.56 2.34 1.24
N ASN A 138 -4.82 1.23 1.15
CA ASN A 138 -5.32 -0.02 0.58
C ASN A 138 -6.46 -0.62 1.41
N LEU A 139 -6.40 -0.51 2.73
CA LEU A 139 -7.49 -0.92 3.62
C LEU A 139 -8.75 -0.07 3.39
N VAL A 140 -8.61 1.24 3.19
CA VAL A 140 -9.74 2.13 2.86
C VAL A 140 -10.37 1.72 1.52
N GLN A 141 -9.56 1.51 0.48
CA GLN A 141 -10.05 1.04 -0.82
C GLN A 141 -10.76 -0.32 -0.73
N LEU A 142 -10.17 -1.26 0.00
CA LEU A 142 -10.76 -2.57 0.25
C LEU A 142 -12.14 -2.45 0.93
N SER A 143 -12.23 -1.57 1.92
CA SER A 143 -13.47 -1.31 2.67
C SER A 143 -14.55 -0.72 1.78
N ASP A 144 -14.19 0.18 0.86
CA ASP A 144 -15.13 0.75 -0.10
C ASP A 144 -15.68 -0.32 -1.06
N ILE A 145 -14.83 -1.23 -1.56
CA ILE A 145 -15.27 -2.37 -2.38
C ILE A 145 -16.23 -3.25 -1.58
N GLY A 146 -15.85 -3.61 -0.34
CA GLY A 146 -16.69 -4.43 0.55
C GLY A 146 -18.04 -3.80 0.85
N ILE A 147 -18.09 -2.52 1.23
CA ILE A 147 -19.34 -1.78 1.49
C ILE A 147 -20.23 -1.75 0.24
N ASN A 148 -19.65 -1.54 -0.94
CA ASN A 148 -20.42 -1.52 -2.19
C ASN A 148 -21.00 -2.90 -2.52
N LEU A 149 -20.25 -3.98 -2.29
CA LEU A 149 -20.75 -5.35 -2.42
C LEU A 149 -21.90 -5.63 -1.45
N LEU A 150 -21.76 -5.27 -0.16
CA LEU A 150 -22.82 -5.44 0.82
C LEU A 150 -24.09 -4.66 0.46
N LYS A 151 -23.97 -3.43 -0.09
CA LYS A 151 -25.11 -2.66 -0.62
C LYS A 151 -25.81 -3.33 -1.80
N LEU A 152 -25.09 -4.12 -2.60
CA LEU A 152 -25.67 -4.88 -3.70
C LEU A 152 -26.40 -6.14 -3.20
N LEU A 153 -25.88 -6.78 -2.14
CA LEU A 153 -26.50 -7.93 -1.48
C LEU A 153 -27.77 -7.54 -0.72
N ASP A 154 -27.75 -6.45 0.06
CA ASP A 154 -28.89 -6.04 0.89
C ASP A 154 -30.15 -5.72 0.07
N LYS A 155 -29.98 -5.20 -1.15
CA LYS A 155 -31.09 -4.85 -2.04
C LYS A 155 -31.83 -6.07 -2.61
N ASN A 156 -31.20 -7.24 -2.69
CA ASN A 156 -31.69 -8.37 -3.47
C ASN A 156 -31.49 -9.69 -2.69
N ARG A 157 -32.58 -10.36 -2.30
CA ARG A 157 -32.54 -11.65 -1.60
C ARG A 157 -32.22 -12.85 -2.50
N GLU A 158 -32.11 -12.66 -3.82
CA GLU A 158 -31.77 -13.70 -4.80
C GLU A 158 -30.38 -13.44 -5.40
N ARG A 159 -29.67 -14.52 -5.80
CA ARG A 159 -28.34 -14.46 -6.41
C ARG A 159 -28.34 -13.48 -7.59
N LYS A 160 -27.61 -12.38 -7.43
CA LYS A 160 -27.66 -11.28 -8.38
C LYS A 160 -26.64 -11.51 -9.48
N ILE A 161 -27.15 -11.64 -10.69
CA ILE A 161 -26.36 -11.61 -11.91
C ILE A 161 -25.73 -10.21 -12.03
N ILE A 162 -24.40 -10.16 -12.09
CA ILE A 162 -23.62 -8.95 -12.33
C ILE A 162 -22.89 -9.03 -13.68
N SER A 163 -22.56 -7.89 -14.26
CA SER A 163 -21.79 -7.90 -15.51
C SER A 163 -20.41 -8.53 -15.30
N ALA A 164 -20.00 -9.41 -16.21
CA ALA A 164 -18.70 -10.07 -16.13
C ALA A 164 -17.56 -9.04 -16.08
N ARG A 165 -17.66 -7.97 -16.88
CA ARG A 165 -16.68 -6.87 -16.86
C ARG A 165 -16.50 -6.27 -15.47
N TRP A 166 -17.60 -6.01 -14.75
CA TRP A 166 -17.50 -5.42 -13.42
C TRP A 166 -16.92 -6.43 -12.41
N TYR A 167 -17.36 -7.69 -12.45
CA TYR A 167 -16.81 -8.75 -11.60
C TYR A 167 -15.30 -8.88 -11.75
N TYR A 168 -14.82 -9.04 -12.98
CA TYR A 168 -13.39 -9.20 -13.25
C TYR A 168 -12.58 -7.95 -12.91
N TYR A 169 -13.16 -6.76 -13.07
CA TYR A 169 -12.54 -5.53 -12.61
C TYR A 169 -12.36 -5.52 -11.08
N GLN A 170 -13.40 -5.85 -10.32
CA GLN A 170 -13.28 -5.93 -8.86
C GLN A 170 -12.30 -7.01 -8.43
N PHE A 171 -12.34 -8.18 -9.05
CA PHE A 171 -11.41 -9.27 -8.76
C PHE A 171 -9.94 -8.86 -9.02
N TYR A 172 -9.68 -8.17 -10.14
CA TYR A 172 -8.37 -7.61 -10.44
C TYR A 172 -7.92 -6.59 -9.38
N MET A 173 -8.81 -5.67 -8.99
CA MET A 173 -8.52 -4.68 -7.95
C MET A 173 -8.19 -5.35 -6.62
N LEU A 174 -8.97 -6.34 -6.19
CA LEU A 174 -8.70 -7.13 -4.98
C LEU A 174 -7.34 -7.83 -5.04
N LYS A 175 -7.00 -8.44 -6.19
CA LYS A 175 -5.69 -9.08 -6.38
C LYS A 175 -4.53 -8.08 -6.32
N ARG A 176 -4.72 -6.87 -6.85
CA ARG A 176 -3.72 -5.79 -6.75
C ARG A 176 -3.51 -5.39 -5.29
N LEU A 177 -4.59 -5.08 -4.58
CA LEU A 177 -4.55 -4.65 -3.17
C LEU A 177 -3.92 -5.70 -2.25
N GLU A 178 -4.10 -6.99 -2.55
CA GLU A 178 -3.54 -8.09 -1.75
C GLU A 178 -2.01 -8.09 -1.71
N TYR A 179 -1.34 -7.68 -2.79
CA TYR A 179 0.10 -7.83 -2.98
C TYR A 179 0.81 -6.51 -3.30
N GLU A 180 0.16 -5.37 -3.07
CA GLU A 180 0.69 -4.07 -3.47
C GLU A 180 1.92 -3.65 -2.65
N VAL A 181 1.97 -4.07 -1.38
CA VAL A 181 3.07 -3.75 -0.45
C VAL A 181 4.00 -4.95 -0.35
N SER A 182 5.32 -4.71 -0.45
CA SER A 182 6.30 -5.79 -0.39
C SER A 182 6.26 -6.52 0.95
N GLU A 183 6.44 -7.84 0.92
CA GLU A 183 6.57 -8.71 2.11
C GLU A 183 5.31 -8.85 2.97
N ILE A 184 4.28 -8.04 2.74
CA ILE A 184 3.02 -8.02 3.47
C ILE A 184 1.87 -8.30 2.50
N ARG A 185 0.91 -9.12 2.93
CA ARG A 185 -0.36 -9.29 2.22
C ARG A 185 -1.50 -8.69 3.03
N LEU A 186 -2.45 -8.06 2.34
CA LEU A 186 -3.69 -7.60 2.97
C LEU A 186 -4.68 -8.77 3.06
N ALA A 187 -4.65 -9.51 4.16
CA ALA A 187 -5.45 -10.73 4.36
C ALA A 187 -6.96 -10.47 4.35
N GLY A 188 -7.40 -9.27 4.74
CA GLY A 188 -8.80 -8.82 4.63
C GLY A 188 -9.39 -8.94 3.21
N VAL A 189 -8.55 -8.96 2.17
CA VAL A 189 -8.97 -9.19 0.78
C VAL A 189 -9.73 -10.51 0.65
N ARG A 190 -9.38 -11.55 1.41
CA ARG A 190 -10.07 -12.85 1.36
C ARG A 190 -11.54 -12.71 1.71
N VAL A 191 -11.87 -11.92 2.74
CA VAL A 191 -13.26 -11.69 3.18
C VAL A 191 -14.07 -11.03 2.07
N VAL A 192 -13.50 -10.00 1.42
CA VAL A 192 -14.18 -9.29 0.33
C VAL A 192 -14.26 -10.13 -0.94
N ARG A 193 -13.27 -11.00 -1.19
CA ARG A 193 -13.30 -11.97 -2.29
C ARG A 193 -14.39 -13.01 -2.09
N ASP A 194 -14.51 -13.58 -0.90
CA ASP A 194 -15.59 -14.52 -0.57
C ASP A 194 -16.96 -13.85 -0.83
N LEU A 195 -17.13 -12.58 -0.43
CA LEU A 195 -18.35 -11.81 -0.73
C LEU A 195 -18.58 -11.58 -2.23
N LEU A 196 -17.51 -11.39 -3.01
CA LEU A 196 -17.61 -11.22 -4.46
C LEU A 196 -17.97 -12.55 -5.15
N GLU A 197 -17.52 -13.69 -4.62
CA GLU A 197 -17.80 -15.03 -5.14
C GLU A 197 -19.27 -15.46 -4.95
N GLU A 198 -20.01 -14.82 -4.04
CA GLU A 198 -21.48 -15.00 -3.92
C GLU A 198 -22.27 -14.46 -5.13
N PHE A 199 -21.62 -13.68 -6.00
CA PHE A 199 -22.23 -13.16 -7.21
C PHE A 199 -21.89 -14.03 -8.42
N ASP A 200 -22.91 -14.41 -9.20
CA ASP A 200 -22.71 -15.11 -10.46
C ASP A 200 -22.38 -14.10 -11.57
N PRO A 201 -21.16 -14.13 -12.15
CA PRO A 201 -20.83 -13.27 -13.28
C PRO A 201 -21.65 -13.75 -14.49
N CYS A 202 -22.40 -12.85 -15.09
CA CYS A 202 -23.14 -13.16 -16.31
C CYS A 202 -22.13 -13.46 -17.43
N ALA A 203 -21.93 -14.74 -17.75
CA ALA A 203 -21.05 -15.14 -18.85
C ALA A 203 -21.49 -14.55 -20.20
N PHE A 204 -22.80 -14.28 -20.33
CA PHE A 204 -23.40 -13.58 -21.46
C PHE A 204 -23.58 -12.10 -21.15
N ASP A 205 -22.48 -11.33 -21.17
CA ASP A 205 -22.63 -9.91 -21.52
C ASP A 205 -23.29 -9.90 -22.91
N LEU A 206 -24.56 -9.46 -23.00
CA LEU A 206 -25.30 -9.30 -24.27
C LEU A 206 -24.49 -8.53 -25.31
N PHE A 207 -23.53 -7.72 -24.86
CA PHE A 207 -22.54 -7.05 -25.69
C PHE A 207 -21.53 -8.01 -26.35
N ASN A 208 -21.02 -9.01 -25.63
CA ASN A 208 -20.20 -10.06 -26.23
C ASN A 208 -21.04 -10.95 -27.15
N LEU A 209 -22.30 -11.22 -26.80
CA LEU A 209 -23.20 -11.93 -27.70
C LEU A 209 -23.44 -11.14 -28.99
N SER A 210 -23.73 -9.83 -28.88
CA SER A 210 -23.93 -8.98 -30.06
C SER A 210 -22.63 -8.90 -30.87
N LEU A 211 -21.48 -8.73 -30.23
CA LEU A 211 -20.21 -8.69 -30.92
C LEU A 211 -19.92 -10.03 -31.60
N ILE A 212 -20.15 -11.18 -30.96
CA ILE A 212 -20.00 -12.50 -31.58
C ILE A 212 -20.97 -12.72 -32.74
N LEU A 213 -22.23 -12.28 -32.62
CA LEU A 213 -23.25 -12.43 -33.66
C LEU A 213 -23.05 -11.47 -34.84
N PHE A 214 -22.61 -10.24 -34.57
CA PHE A 214 -22.46 -9.18 -35.57
C PHE A 214 -21.04 -9.05 -36.12
N PHE A 215 -20.01 -9.59 -35.47
CA PHE A 215 -18.63 -9.56 -35.98
C PHE A 215 -18.46 -10.28 -37.31
N PRO A 216 -19.07 -11.46 -37.56
CA PRO A 216 -19.08 -12.08 -38.89
C PRO A 216 -19.75 -11.19 -39.94
N LEU A 217 -20.88 -10.55 -39.59
CA LEU A 217 -21.60 -9.64 -40.49
C LEU A 217 -20.78 -8.38 -40.80
N LEU A 218 -20.06 -7.85 -39.81
CA LEU A 218 -19.18 -6.69 -39.97
C LEU A 218 -17.98 -7.04 -40.86
N ILE A 219 -17.39 -8.23 -40.70
CA ILE A 219 -16.34 -8.74 -41.61
C ILE A 219 -16.88 -8.85 -43.04
N ILE A 220 -18.05 -9.46 -43.25
CA ILE A 220 -18.66 -9.60 -44.57
C ILE A 220 -18.93 -8.23 -45.20
N PHE A 221 -19.41 -7.27 -44.41
CA PHE A 221 -19.68 -5.91 -44.86
C PHE A 221 -18.38 -5.21 -45.32
N VAL A 222 -17.32 -5.26 -44.51
CA VAL A 222 -16.00 -4.68 -44.85
C VAL A 222 -15.41 -5.35 -46.09
N GLN A 223 -15.51 -6.67 -46.21
CA GLN A 223 -15.07 -7.41 -47.39
C GLN A 223 -15.84 -6.98 -48.65
N ARG A 224 -17.17 -6.83 -48.57
CA ARG A 224 -17.99 -6.36 -49.70
C ARG A 224 -17.67 -4.92 -50.09
N VAL A 225 -17.52 -4.00 -49.14
CA VAL A 225 -17.14 -2.60 -49.43
C VAL A 225 -15.77 -2.53 -50.09
N ASN A 226 -14.79 -3.28 -49.59
CA ASN A 226 -13.45 -3.35 -50.21
C ASN A 226 -13.49 -3.98 -51.61
N PHE A 227 -14.33 -5.00 -51.82
CA PHE A 227 -14.52 -5.61 -53.13
C PHE A 227 -15.12 -4.62 -54.13
N ILE A 228 -16.16 -3.89 -53.73
CA ILE A 228 -16.80 -2.84 -54.54
C ILE A 228 -15.78 -1.73 -54.88
N ARG A 229 -15.00 -1.28 -53.89
CA ARG A 229 -13.95 -0.27 -54.09
C ARG A 229 -12.89 -0.72 -55.09
N ARG A 230 -12.37 -1.95 -54.96
CA ARG A 230 -11.35 -2.48 -55.89
C ARG A 230 -11.89 -2.71 -57.30
N ARG A 231 -13.14 -3.14 -57.43
CA ARG A 231 -13.71 -3.52 -58.74
C ARG A 231 -14.31 -2.35 -59.50
N LEU A 232 -14.85 -1.33 -58.82
CA LEU A 232 -15.51 -0.19 -59.47
C LEU A 232 -14.66 1.08 -59.51
N LEU A 233 -13.92 1.40 -58.44
CA LEU A 233 -13.22 2.70 -58.38
C LEU A 233 -11.81 2.68 -58.99
N LEU A 234 -11.12 1.54 -58.89
CA LEU A 234 -9.76 1.40 -59.41
C LEU A 234 -9.68 1.48 -60.96
N PRO A 235 -10.60 0.85 -61.73
CA PRO A 235 -10.64 1.00 -63.18
C PRO A 235 -10.96 2.44 -63.61
N CYS A 236 -11.89 3.12 -62.93
CA CYS A 236 -12.25 4.51 -63.25
C CYS A 236 -11.08 5.47 -63.01
N LEU A 237 -10.32 5.28 -61.92
CA LEU A 237 -9.13 6.10 -61.65
C LEU A 237 -8.02 5.84 -62.68
N LEU A 238 -7.78 4.57 -63.06
CA LEU A 238 -6.82 4.23 -64.12
C LEU A 238 -7.22 4.81 -65.48
N PHE A 239 -8.53 4.84 -65.79
CA PHE A 239 -9.04 5.43 -67.02
C PHE A 239 -8.81 6.95 -67.06
N CYS A 240 -9.07 7.65 -65.95
CA CYS A 240 -8.81 9.10 -65.87
C CYS A 240 -7.31 9.45 -65.95
N PHE A 241 -6.42 8.64 -65.35
CA PHE A 241 -4.97 8.87 -65.46
C PHE A 241 -4.42 8.69 -66.88
N HIS A 242 -5.02 7.80 -67.69
CA HIS A 242 -4.61 7.64 -69.09
C HIS A 242 -5.16 8.71 -70.04
N SER A 243 -6.30 9.33 -69.72
CA SER A 243 -6.85 10.41 -70.55
C SER A 243 -6.19 11.79 -70.34
N CYS A 244 -5.53 12.04 -69.21
CA CYS A 244 -4.80 13.31 -68.99
C CYS A 244 -3.32 13.27 -69.42
N ALA A 245 -2.80 12.10 -69.83
CA ALA A 245 -1.39 11.93 -70.24
C ALA A 245 -1.19 11.99 -71.77
N ARG A 246 -2.23 12.37 -72.53
CA ARG A 246 -2.17 12.72 -73.96
C ARG A 246 -2.59 14.17 -74.13
#